data_AF-A0AAA9RTZ7-F1
#
_entry.id   AF-A0AAA9RTZ7-F1
#
_cell.length_a   1.000
_cell.length_b   1.000
_cell.length_c   1.000
_cell.angle_alpha   90.00
_cell.angle_beta   90.00
_cell.angle_gamma   90.00
#
_symmetry.space_group_name_H-M   'P 1'
#
loop_
_entity.id
_entity.type
_entity.pdbx_description
1 polymer ?
#
loop_
_entity_poly.entity_id
_entity_poly.type
_entity_poly.pdbx_seq_one_letter_code
_entity_poly.pdbx_strand_id
1 'polypeptide(L)'
;MIEDALKLSFGGKLTIFTSYQVKQLLNGRGHLWMSDQRILRYQVMLMENPGLTISPCEVLNPAILLPTPEGSLPFHSCLETLDHWTKPREGLSEDPLTNPEEIWYTDGSSFVLDGKRRAGYAVVSNFETIEAKPLPPGQLATTCSASSTKI
;
A
#
# COMPACT_ATOMS: atom_id res chain seq x y z
N MET A 1 17.00 8.77 -17.27
CA MET A 1 17.94 9.17 -16.20
C MET A 1 18.94 8.07 -15.86
N ILE A 2 18.54 6.88 -15.37
CA ILE A 2 19.52 5.80 -15.07
C ILE A 2 20.11 5.17 -16.32
N GLU A 3 19.27 4.87 -17.31
CA GLU A 3 19.73 4.43 -18.64
C GLU A 3 20.72 5.42 -19.25
N ASP A 4 20.48 6.72 -19.07
CA ASP A 4 21.36 7.77 -19.61
C ASP A 4 22.66 7.88 -18.80
N ALA A 5 22.59 7.78 -17.47
CA ALA A 5 23.77 7.73 -16.61
C ALA A 5 24.66 6.52 -16.91
N LEU A 6 24.06 5.36 -17.17
CA LEU A 6 24.79 4.14 -17.57
C LEU A 6 25.42 4.28 -18.96
N LYS A 7 24.77 4.97 -19.89
CA LYS A 7 25.36 5.32 -21.19
C LYS A 7 26.56 6.25 -21.02
N LEU A 8 26.42 7.28 -20.18
CA LEU A 8 27.49 8.24 -19.88
C LEU A 8 28.67 7.62 -19.14
N SER A 9 28.40 6.64 -18.26
CA SER A 9 29.45 5.89 -17.56
C SER A 9 30.05 4.76 -18.41
N PHE A 10 29.60 4.59 -19.65
CA PHE A 10 29.99 3.49 -20.54
C PHE A 10 29.84 2.11 -19.88
N GLY A 11 28.76 1.92 -19.10
CA GLY A 11 28.52 0.70 -18.34
C GLY A 11 29.38 0.55 -17.09
N GLY A 12 30.10 1.61 -16.69
CA GLY A 12 30.86 1.66 -15.44
C GLY A 12 29.96 1.60 -14.21
N LYS A 13 30.56 1.25 -13.07
CA LYS A 13 29.86 1.16 -11.78
C LYS A 13 29.34 2.53 -11.35
N LEU A 14 28.05 2.59 -11.02
CA LEU A 14 27.36 3.78 -10.55
C LEU A 14 26.85 3.58 -9.13
N THR A 15 26.98 4.61 -8.30
CA THR A 15 26.34 4.66 -6.99
C THR A 15 25.29 5.75 -7.01
N ILE A 16 24.03 5.37 -6.77
CA ILE A 16 22.92 6.30 -6.61
C ILE A 16 22.71 6.56 -5.12
N PHE A 17 22.75 7.83 -4.75
CA PHE A 17 22.39 8.29 -3.42
C PHE A 17 20.92 8.72 -3.39
N THR A 18 20.18 8.28 -2.38
CA THR A 18 18.75 8.59 -2.24
C THR A 18 18.38 8.84 -0.79
N SER A 19 17.53 9.83 -0.55
CA SER A 19 16.98 10.15 0.78
C SER A 19 16.02 9.12 1.32
N TYR A 20 15.52 8.23 0.46
CA TYR A 20 14.53 7.21 0.84
C TYR A 20 15.05 5.82 0.53
N GLN A 21 14.65 4.83 1.35
CA GLN A 21 14.98 3.44 1.12
C GLN A 21 14.12 2.85 -0.02
N VAL A 22 14.44 3.21 -1.26
CA VAL A 22 13.71 2.80 -2.48
C VAL A 22 13.54 1.28 -2.56
N LYS A 23 14.54 0.52 -2.10
CA LYS A 23 14.46 -0.95 -2.04
C LYS A 23 13.35 -1.45 -1.14
N GLN A 24 13.23 -0.88 0.06
CA GLN A 24 12.16 -1.24 0.99
C GLN A 24 10.79 -0.80 0.47
N LEU A 25 10.71 0.38 -0.16
CA LEU A 25 9.47 0.90 -0.74
C LEU A 25 8.92 -0.01 -1.86
N LEU A 26 9.77 -0.38 -2.82
CA LEU A 26 9.36 -1.23 -3.94
C LEU A 26 8.96 -2.64 -3.47
N ASN A 27 9.69 -3.22 -2.51
CA ASN A 27 9.43 -4.58 -2.04
C ASN A 27 8.28 -4.66 -1.02
N GLY A 28 8.08 -3.63 -0.20
CA GLY A 28 7.07 -3.63 0.86
C GLY A 28 5.68 -3.27 0.37
N ARG A 29 5.53 -2.06 -0.20
CA ARG A 29 4.22 -1.49 -0.55
C ARG A 29 4.09 -1.01 -1.99
N GLY A 30 5.06 -1.33 -2.86
CA GLY A 30 5.03 -0.92 -4.27
C GLY A 30 3.73 -1.32 -4.99
N HIS A 31 3.21 -2.51 -4.69
CA HIS A 31 2.02 -3.10 -5.32
C HIS A 31 0.72 -2.35 -5.02
N LEU A 32 0.68 -1.55 -3.94
CA LEU A 32 -0.49 -0.73 -3.62
C LEU A 32 -0.65 0.46 -4.58
N TRP A 33 0.44 0.91 -5.22
CA TRP A 33 0.48 2.17 -5.99
C TRP A 33 0.92 1.98 -7.44
N MET A 34 1.49 0.83 -7.79
CA MET A 34 2.06 0.54 -9.10
C MET A 34 1.66 -0.86 -9.56
N SER A 35 1.46 -1.02 -10.86
CA SER A 35 1.27 -2.34 -11.48
C SER A 35 2.51 -3.23 -11.31
N ASP A 36 2.31 -4.53 -11.22
CA ASP A 36 3.40 -5.53 -11.13
C ASP A 36 4.45 -5.37 -12.24
N GLN A 37 4.03 -5.09 -13.48
CA GLN A 37 4.94 -4.86 -14.59
C GLN A 37 5.91 -3.69 -14.34
N ARG A 38 5.45 -2.62 -13.69
CA ARG A 38 6.29 -1.46 -13.34
C ARG A 38 7.23 -1.78 -12.19
N ILE A 39 6.75 -2.51 -11.18
CA ILE A 39 7.57 -2.94 -10.04
C ILE A 39 8.70 -3.84 -10.51
N LEU A 40 8.38 -4.85 -11.33
CA LEU A 40 9.37 -5.75 -11.92
C LEU A 40 10.40 -4.98 -12.74
N ARG A 41 9.95 -4.04 -13.59
CA ARG A 41 10.87 -3.19 -14.36
C ARG A 41 11.84 -2.43 -13.45
N TYR A 42 11.35 -1.85 -12.37
CA TYR A 42 12.21 -1.11 -11.43
C TYR A 42 13.11 -2.02 -10.62
N GLN A 43 12.64 -3.20 -10.18
CA GLN A 43 13.48 -4.17 -9.46
C GLN A 43 14.66 -4.63 -10.32
N VAL A 44 14.40 -5.02 -11.57
CA VAL A 44 15.46 -5.43 -12.51
C VAL A 44 16.46 -4.29 -12.74
N MET A 45 15.95 -3.07 -12.97
CA MET A 45 16.77 -1.91 -13.28
C MET A 45 17.63 -1.43 -12.10
N LEU A 46 17.07 -1.45 -10.89
CA LEU A 46 17.63 -0.80 -9.70
C LEU A 46 18.31 -1.77 -8.73
N MET A 47 17.85 -3.01 -8.65
CA MET A 47 18.27 -3.96 -7.62
C MET A 47 19.10 -5.10 -8.18
N GLU A 48 18.78 -5.56 -9.40
CA GLU A 48 19.46 -6.69 -10.05
C GLU A 48 20.60 -6.25 -10.97
N ASN A 49 20.79 -4.95 -11.16
CA ASN A 49 21.86 -4.42 -12.00
C ASN A 49 23.21 -4.41 -11.25
N PRO A 50 24.19 -5.25 -11.62
CA PRO A 50 25.47 -5.34 -10.91
C PRO A 50 26.37 -4.12 -11.11
N GLY A 51 26.07 -3.28 -12.12
CA GLY A 51 26.73 -2.01 -12.36
C GLY A 51 26.16 -0.87 -11.52
N LEU A 52 25.16 -1.14 -10.68
CA LEU A 52 24.44 -0.12 -9.93
C LEU A 52 24.35 -0.47 -8.44
N THR A 53 24.76 0.47 -7.59
CA THR A 53 24.60 0.39 -6.15
C THR A 53 23.69 1.52 -5.69
N ILE A 54 22.69 1.21 -4.87
CA ILE A 54 21.86 2.23 -4.23
C ILE A 54 22.32 2.36 -2.78
N SER A 55 22.62 3.59 -2.37
CA SER A 55 23.02 3.93 -1.00
C SER A 55 22.10 5.00 -0.43
N PRO A 56 21.69 4.89 0.84
CA PRO A 56 20.89 5.93 1.49
C PRO A 56 21.72 7.19 1.75
N CYS A 57 21.10 8.36 1.64
CA CYS A 57 21.68 9.67 1.96
C CYS A 57 20.56 10.67 2.28
N GLU A 58 20.42 11.09 3.54
CA GLU A 58 19.33 12.00 3.93
C GLU A 58 19.49 13.42 3.38
N VAL A 59 20.68 13.98 3.48
CA VAL A 59 20.89 15.41 3.30
C VAL A 59 21.66 15.65 2.01
N LEU A 60 20.92 15.99 0.97
CA LEU A 60 21.47 16.61 -0.23
C LEU A 60 21.43 18.13 -0.04
N ASN A 61 22.53 18.80 -0.34
CA ASN A 61 22.50 20.25 -0.45
C ASN A 61 21.63 20.64 -1.67
N PRO A 62 20.52 21.38 -1.50
CA PRO A 62 19.59 21.67 -2.59
C PRO A 62 20.21 22.51 -3.73
N ALA A 63 21.27 23.27 -3.45
CA ALA A 63 21.94 24.09 -4.46
C ALA A 63 22.88 23.28 -5.38
N ILE A 64 23.45 22.17 -4.89
CA ILE A 64 24.49 21.41 -5.61
C ILE A 64 24.13 19.92 -5.81
N LEU A 65 23.07 19.44 -5.19
CA LEU A 65 22.58 18.05 -5.23
C LEU A 65 23.64 17.00 -4.83
N LEU A 66 24.56 17.38 -3.93
CA LEU A 66 25.58 16.48 -3.39
C LEU A 66 25.28 16.16 -1.91
N PRO A 67 25.68 14.95 -1.44
CA PRO A 67 25.64 14.59 -0.03
C PRO A 67 26.40 15.59 0.83
N THR A 68 25.85 15.97 1.98
CA THR A 68 26.59 16.73 2.99
C THR A 68 27.45 15.79 3.86
N PRO A 69 28.57 16.28 4.44
CA PRO A 69 29.46 15.48 5.28
C PRO A 69 28.80 14.93 6.56
N GLU A 70 27.69 15.54 6.99
CA GLU A 70 26.91 15.16 8.18
C GLU A 70 25.89 14.06 7.90
N GLY A 71 25.94 13.43 6.72
CA GLY A 71 24.99 12.41 6.25
C GLY A 71 24.89 11.23 7.21
N SER A 72 23.94 11.32 8.14
CA SER A 72 23.55 10.23 9.02
C SER A 72 22.51 9.32 8.33
N LEU A 73 22.30 8.13 8.92
CA LEU A 73 21.28 7.17 8.52
C LEU A 73 19.88 7.82 8.47
N PRO A 74 18.95 7.31 7.65
CA PRO A 74 17.60 7.85 7.58
C PRO A 74 16.94 7.94 8.95
N PHE A 75 16.53 9.16 9.33
CA PHE A 75 15.83 9.54 10.56
C PHE A 75 14.39 9.00 10.60
N HIS A 76 13.86 8.55 9.47
CA HIS A 76 12.52 7.99 9.37
C HIS A 76 12.47 6.70 8.53
N SER A 77 11.55 5.81 8.91
CA SER A 77 11.18 4.66 8.09
C SER A 77 10.24 5.11 6.98
N CYS A 78 10.63 4.88 5.72
CA CYS A 78 9.78 5.21 4.58
C CYS A 78 8.48 4.39 4.58
N LEU A 79 8.51 3.17 5.13
CA LEU A 79 7.32 2.35 5.28
C LEU A 79 6.39 2.92 6.33
N GLU A 80 6.88 3.29 7.51
CA GLU A 80 6.04 3.91 8.55
C GLU A 80 5.43 5.23 8.08
N THR A 81 6.21 6.02 7.33
CA THR A 81 5.73 7.26 6.72
C THR A 81 4.63 6.98 5.72
N LEU A 82 4.83 6.02 4.79
CA LEU A 82 3.78 5.60 3.87
C LEU A 82 2.54 5.13 4.61
N ASP A 83 2.68 4.29 5.64
CA ASP A 83 1.58 3.76 6.42
C ASP A 83 0.79 4.87 7.07
N HIS A 84 1.46 5.89 7.62
CA HIS A 84 0.81 7.06 8.19
C HIS A 84 0.01 7.84 7.13
N TRP A 85 0.61 8.15 5.98
CA TRP A 85 -0.03 8.95 4.93
C TRP A 85 -1.13 8.22 4.16
N THR A 86 -1.07 6.89 4.12
CA THR A 86 -1.96 6.06 3.31
C THR A 86 -3.05 5.37 4.11
N LYS A 87 -3.02 5.52 5.43
CA LYS A 87 -4.09 5.07 6.32
C LYS A 87 -5.41 5.74 5.92
N PRO A 88 -6.49 4.95 5.70
CA PRO A 88 -7.80 5.50 5.39
C PRO A 88 -8.34 6.42 6.50
N ARG A 89 -8.00 6.11 7.76
CA ARG A 89 -8.41 6.83 8.97
C ARG A 89 -7.44 6.56 10.11
N GLU A 90 -7.21 7.54 10.99
CA GLU A 90 -6.50 7.32 12.23
C GLU A 90 -7.21 6.30 13.13
N GLY A 91 -6.44 5.41 13.75
CA GLY A 91 -6.96 4.32 14.59
C GLY A 91 -7.45 3.08 13.85
N LEU A 92 -7.44 3.06 12.51
CA LEU A 92 -7.74 1.85 11.73
C LEU A 92 -6.46 1.05 11.44
N SER A 93 -6.52 -0.26 11.68
CA SER A 93 -5.44 -1.22 11.40
C SER A 93 -6.01 -2.49 10.78
N GLU A 94 -5.20 -3.18 9.98
CA GLU A 94 -5.50 -4.53 9.47
C GLU A 94 -5.29 -5.60 10.56
N ASP A 95 -4.45 -5.30 11.54
CA ASP A 95 -4.20 -6.21 12.65
C ASP A 95 -5.39 -6.22 13.62
N PRO A 96 -5.87 -7.41 14.04
CA PRO A 96 -6.92 -7.51 15.06
C PRO A 96 -6.50 -6.82 16.36
N LEU A 97 -7.47 -6.20 17.05
CA LEU A 97 -7.25 -5.67 18.39
C LEU A 97 -6.93 -6.80 19.37
N THR A 98 -6.00 -6.58 20.29
CA THR A 98 -5.61 -7.59 21.29
C THR A 98 -6.75 -7.94 22.25
N ASN A 99 -7.55 -6.94 22.65
CA ASN A 99 -8.69 -7.09 23.55
C ASN A 99 -9.88 -6.25 23.03
N PRO A 100 -10.58 -6.71 21.98
CA PRO A 100 -11.73 -5.99 21.47
C PRO A 100 -12.88 -6.07 22.49
N GLU A 101 -13.60 -4.96 22.67
CA GLU A 101 -14.86 -4.96 23.43
C GLU A 101 -15.92 -5.80 22.70
N GLU A 102 -15.95 -5.70 21.38
CA GLU A 102 -16.92 -6.37 20.50
C GLU A 102 -16.24 -6.97 19.28
N ILE A 103 -16.71 -8.14 18.84
CA ILE A 103 -16.28 -8.78 17.60
C ILE A 103 -17.50 -8.97 16.71
N TRP A 104 -17.55 -8.22 15.61
CA TRP A 104 -18.62 -8.28 14.63
C TRP A 104 -18.13 -8.90 13.32
N TYR A 105 -19.01 -9.68 12.71
CA TYR A 105 -18.84 -10.22 11.37
C TYR A 105 -19.87 -9.56 10.46
N THR A 106 -19.46 -9.28 9.23
CA THR A 106 -20.32 -8.65 8.23
C THR A 106 -20.36 -9.50 6.98
N ASP A 107 -21.55 -9.63 6.40
CA ASP A 107 -21.71 -10.25 5.09
C ASP A 107 -22.80 -9.55 4.27
N GLY A 108 -22.64 -9.61 2.95
CA GLY A 108 -23.54 -9.02 1.98
C GLY A 108 -23.91 -10.03 0.90
N SER A 109 -25.21 -10.34 0.78
CA SER A 109 -25.71 -11.29 -0.21
C SER A 109 -26.45 -10.59 -1.34
N SER A 110 -26.27 -11.08 -2.57
CA SER A 110 -27.01 -10.63 -3.74
C SER A 110 -27.29 -11.81 -4.68
N PHE A 111 -28.56 -12.07 -4.97
CA PHE A 111 -28.98 -13.15 -5.84
C PHE A 111 -30.19 -12.76 -6.69
N VAL A 112 -30.45 -13.52 -7.75
CA VAL A 112 -31.60 -13.28 -8.64
C VAL A 112 -32.70 -14.29 -8.31
N LEU A 113 -33.90 -13.79 -8.03
CA LEU A 113 -35.10 -14.59 -7.82
C LEU A 113 -36.23 -13.98 -8.66
N ASP A 114 -36.92 -14.81 -9.45
CA ASP A 114 -37.99 -14.39 -10.38
C ASP A 114 -37.56 -13.27 -11.35
N GLY A 115 -36.31 -13.35 -11.84
CA GLY A 115 -35.74 -12.33 -12.74
C GLY A 115 -35.42 -11.00 -12.06
N LYS A 116 -35.63 -10.86 -10.75
CA LYS A 116 -35.33 -9.66 -9.97
C LYS A 116 -34.14 -9.92 -9.04
N ARG A 117 -33.16 -9.01 -9.07
CA ARG A 117 -32.03 -9.06 -8.14
C ARG A 117 -32.47 -8.60 -6.75
N ARG A 118 -32.33 -9.48 -5.78
CA ARG A 118 -32.53 -9.23 -4.35
C ARG A 118 -31.17 -9.13 -3.68
N ALA A 119 -31.07 -8.24 -2.71
CA ALA A 119 -29.83 -7.93 -2.03
C ALA A 119 -30.11 -7.60 -0.56
N GLY A 120 -29.13 -7.84 0.30
CA GLY A 120 -29.19 -7.52 1.72
C GLY A 120 -27.83 -7.67 2.37
N TYR A 121 -27.72 -7.17 3.59
CA TYR A 121 -26.53 -7.35 4.43
C TYR A 121 -26.94 -7.77 5.84
N ALA A 122 -25.97 -8.34 6.55
CA ALA A 122 -26.09 -8.66 7.96
C ALA A 122 -24.80 -8.29 8.70
N VAL A 123 -24.95 -7.84 9.94
CA VAL A 123 -23.92 -7.69 10.95
C VAL A 123 -24.29 -8.59 12.11
N VAL A 124 -23.41 -9.51 12.46
CA VAL A 124 -23.65 -10.53 13.49
C VAL A 124 -22.49 -10.57 14.46
N SER A 125 -22.76 -10.93 15.72
CA SER A 125 -21.74 -11.35 16.66
C SER A 125 -21.65 -12.87 16.66
N ASN A 126 -20.84 -13.45 17.55
CA ASN A 126 -20.82 -14.89 17.78
C ASN A 126 -22.14 -15.43 18.36
N PHE A 127 -23.01 -14.57 18.91
CA PHE A 127 -24.16 -14.97 19.70
C PHE A 127 -25.49 -14.53 19.10
N GLU A 128 -25.52 -13.43 18.34
CA GLU A 128 -26.77 -12.86 17.85
C GLU A 128 -26.60 -12.06 16.55
N THR A 129 -27.73 -11.73 15.93
CA THR A 129 -27.79 -10.78 14.83
C THR A 129 -27.94 -9.37 15.37
N ILE A 130 -26.93 -8.54 15.15
CA ILE A 130 -26.94 -7.13 15.57
C ILE A 130 -27.81 -6.31 14.60
N GLU A 131 -27.64 -6.54 13.31
CA GLU A 131 -28.44 -5.88 12.28
C GLU A 131 -28.57 -6.77 11.04
N ALA A 132 -29.75 -6.79 10.42
CA ALA A 132 -29.92 -7.35 9.08
C ALA A 132 -30.98 -6.55 8.33
N LYS A 133 -30.65 -6.08 7.12
CA LYS A 133 -31.56 -5.26 6.31
C LYS A 133 -31.54 -5.65 4.83
N PRO A 134 -32.70 -5.62 4.15
CA PRO A 134 -32.75 -5.70 2.70
C PRO A 134 -32.20 -4.42 2.08
N LEU A 135 -31.55 -4.55 0.92
CA LEU A 135 -31.05 -3.44 0.12
C LEU A 135 -31.92 -3.20 -1.13
N PRO A 136 -31.83 -2.01 -1.74
CA PRO A 136 -32.53 -1.73 -2.99
C PRO A 136 -32.26 -2.78 -4.07
N PRO A 137 -33.24 -3.09 -4.94
CA PRO A 137 -33.05 -4.02 -6.04
C PRO A 137 -31.90 -3.59 -6.97
N GLY A 138 -31.14 -4.55 -7.48
CA GLY A 138 -30.04 -4.28 -8.41
C GLY A 138 -28.65 -4.17 -7.76
N GLN A 139 -28.56 -4.17 -6.43
CA GLN A 139 -27.27 -4.09 -5.73
C GLN A 139 -26.43 -5.38 -5.91
N LEU A 140 -25.14 -5.24 -6.19
CA LEU A 140 -24.18 -6.36 -6.28
C LEU A 140 -23.68 -6.76 -4.89
N ALA A 141 -23.21 -8.00 -4.74
CA ALA A 141 -22.73 -8.53 -3.45
C ALA A 141 -21.65 -7.66 -2.81
N THR A 142 -20.68 -7.18 -3.59
CA THR A 142 -19.61 -6.27 -3.13
C THR A 142 -20.16 -4.99 -2.50
N THR A 143 -21.21 -4.42 -3.09
CA THR A 143 -21.88 -3.24 -2.56
C THR A 143 -22.76 -3.54 -1.34
N CYS A 144 -23.20 -4.80 -1.19
CA CYS A 144 -23.93 -5.24 -0.01
C CYS A 144 -23.00 -5.33 1.20
N SER A 145 -21.83 -5.95 1.03
CA SER A 145 -20.83 -6.07 2.10
C SER A 145 -20.30 -4.69 2.54
N ALA A 146 -20.15 -3.74 1.60
CA ALA A 146 -19.78 -2.37 1.96
C ALA A 146 -20.87 -1.61 2.75
N SER A 147 -22.13 -2.03 2.66
CA SER A 147 -23.24 -1.40 3.37
C SER A 147 -23.30 -1.83 4.85
N SER A 148 -22.86 -3.05 5.18
CA SER A 148 -22.75 -3.53 6.56
C SER A 148 -21.63 -2.88 7.37
N THR A 149 -20.62 -2.28 6.73
CA THR A 149 -19.48 -1.64 7.41
C THR A 149 -19.71 -0.15 7.73
N LYS A 150 -20.93 0.37 7.52
CA LYS A 150 -21.30 1.76 7.82
C LYS A 150 -21.96 1.96 9.19
N ILE A 151 -22.17 0.88 9.93
CA ILE A 151 -22.70 0.85 11.30
C ILE A 151 -21.54 1.08 12.26
#